data_AF-A0A1H3Y426-F1
#
_entry.id   AF-A0A1H3Y426-F1
#
_cell.length_a   1.000
_cell.length_b   1.000
_cell.length_c   1.000
_cell.angle_alpha   90.00
_cell.angle_beta   90.00
_cell.angle_gamma   90.00
#
_symmetry.space_group_name_H-M   'P 1'
#
loop_
_entity.id
_entity.type
_entity.pdbx_description
1 polymer ?
#
loop_
_entity_poly.entity_id
_entity_poly.type
_entity_poly.pdbx_seq_one_letter_code
_entity_poly.pdbx_strand_id
1 'polypeptide(L)'
;METISIILNFLLASGLAGRLLFFRSKRRKEEAEADSAEIDNTEKIVSMQSEHITRLDGRVEKLEEKVDKLEIIIEHKDVEIDRNHTIIRQAYKCPTPADQCPVLIKRSKMDKGRKEAKNE
;
A
#
# COMPACT_ATOMS: atom_id res chain seq x y z
N MET A 1 1.43 -55.88 64.55
CA MET A 1 0.35 -55.50 63.62
C MET A 1 0.38 -54.01 63.29
N GLU A 2 0.58 -53.11 64.27
CA GLU A 2 0.55 -51.65 64.06
C GLU A 2 1.73 -51.09 63.24
N THR A 3 2.96 -51.58 63.47
CA THR A 3 4.16 -51.12 62.75
C THR A 3 4.09 -51.37 61.24
N ILE A 4 3.53 -52.51 60.83
CA ILE A 4 3.33 -52.87 59.42
C ILE A 4 2.31 -51.93 58.78
N SER A 5 1.24 -51.58 59.49
CA SER A 5 0.21 -50.65 59.00
C SER A 5 0.76 -49.23 58.78
N ILE A 6 1.62 -48.76 59.68
CA ILE A 6 2.27 -47.44 59.56
C ILE A 6 3.19 -47.39 58.33
N ILE A 7 4.00 -48.42 58.10
CA ILE A 7 4.90 -48.50 56.93
C ILE A 7 4.08 -48.54 55.63
N LEU A 8 3.00 -49.30 55.59
CA LEU A 8 2.14 -49.40 54.41
C LEU A 8 1.49 -48.05 54.07
N ASN A 9 0.99 -47.33 55.08
CA ASN A 9 0.38 -46.01 54.89
C ASN A 9 1.40 -44.97 54.41
N PHE A 10 2.65 -45.01 54.89
CA PHE A 10 3.72 -44.14 54.40
C PHE A 10 4.10 -44.42 52.94
N LEU A 11 4.15 -45.70 52.54
CA LEU A 11 4.41 -46.09 51.14
C LEU A 11 3.25 -45.69 50.22
N LEU A 12 2.01 -45.83 50.68
CA LEU A 12 0.82 -45.40 49.93
C LEU A 12 0.75 -43.86 49.83
N ALA A 13 1.03 -43.14 50.92
CA ALA A 13 1.02 -41.68 50.95
C ALA A 13 2.15 -41.07 50.10
N SER A 14 3.37 -41.63 50.14
CA SER A 14 4.47 -41.18 49.29
C SER A 14 4.20 -41.43 47.81
N GLY A 15 3.58 -42.56 47.45
CA GLY A 15 3.12 -42.83 46.08
C GLY A 15 2.01 -41.87 45.60
N LEU A 16 1.13 -41.41 46.49
CA LEU A 16 0.09 -40.43 46.17
C LEU A 16 0.68 -39.03 45.98
N ALA A 17 1.59 -38.61 46.86
CA ALA A 17 2.29 -37.33 46.77
C ALA A 17 3.13 -37.24 45.50
N GLY A 18 3.84 -38.31 45.13
CA GLY A 18 4.59 -38.40 43.88
C GLY A 18 3.71 -38.21 42.65
N ARG A 19 2.55 -38.87 42.59
CA ARG A 19 1.59 -38.70 41.48
C ARG A 19 1.06 -37.26 41.39
N LEU A 20 0.70 -36.64 42.51
CA LEU A 20 0.24 -35.24 42.55
C LEU A 20 1.29 -34.26 42.01
N LEU A 21 2.57 -34.46 42.34
CA LEU A 21 3.67 -33.65 41.82
C LEU A 21 3.88 -33.86 40.32
N PHE A 22 3.84 -35.11 39.85
CA PHE A 22 3.95 -35.44 38.42
C PHE A 22 2.80 -34.83 37.60
N PHE A 23 1.55 -34.92 38.09
CA PHE A 23 0.40 -34.29 37.40
C PHE A 23 0.52 -32.78 37.31
N ARG A 24 0.97 -32.11 38.38
CA ARG A 24 1.25 -30.67 38.36
C ARG A 24 2.36 -30.30 37.38
N SER A 25 3.43 -31.08 37.34
CA SER A 25 4.51 -30.87 36.37
C SER A 25 4.04 -31.08 34.94
N LYS A 26 3.19 -32.08 34.68
CA LYS A 26 2.66 -32.35 33.34
C LYS A 26 1.77 -31.20 32.86
N ARG A 27 0.85 -30.74 33.72
CA ARG A 27 -0.03 -29.60 33.42
C ARG A 27 0.73 -28.32 33.13
N ARG A 28 1.79 -28.02 33.90
CA ARG A 28 2.67 -26.87 33.63
C ARG A 28 3.38 -26.95 32.28
N LYS A 29 3.77 -28.16 31.85
CA LYS A 29 4.38 -28.37 30.52
C LYS A 29 3.35 -28.17 29.42
N GLU A 30 2.16 -28.73 29.57
CA GLU A 30 1.06 -28.57 28.62
C GLU A 30 0.64 -27.09 28.49
N GLU A 31 0.56 -26.35 29.61
CA GLU A 31 0.31 -24.89 29.62
C GLU A 31 1.44 -24.12 28.91
N ALA A 32 2.71 -24.41 29.21
CA ALA A 32 3.84 -23.76 28.55
C ALA A 32 3.94 -24.07 27.04
N GLU A 33 3.62 -25.30 26.62
CA GLU A 33 3.55 -25.69 25.21
C GLU A 33 2.41 -24.97 24.48
N ALA A 34 1.25 -24.81 25.14
CA ALA A 34 0.13 -24.04 24.60
C ALA A 34 0.47 -22.55 24.45
N ASP A 35 1.06 -21.94 25.49
CA ASP A 35 1.52 -20.55 25.47
C ASP A 35 2.58 -20.33 24.38
N SER A 36 3.51 -21.28 24.21
CA SER A 36 4.50 -21.23 23.13
C SER A 36 3.86 -21.27 21.75
N ALA A 37 2.86 -22.13 21.55
CA ALA A 37 2.14 -22.21 20.28
C ALA A 37 1.33 -20.94 20.00
N GLU A 38 0.77 -20.30 21.04
CA GLU A 38 0.11 -19.00 20.90
C GLU A 38 1.12 -17.92 20.49
N ILE A 39 2.28 -17.85 21.14
CA ILE A 39 3.34 -16.91 20.81
C ILE A 39 3.80 -17.09 19.35
N ASP A 40 4.08 -18.32 18.91
CA ASP A 40 4.48 -18.61 17.53
C ASP A 40 3.43 -18.17 16.50
N ASN A 41 2.14 -18.34 16.83
CA ASN A 41 1.06 -17.87 15.98
C ASN A 41 0.99 -16.34 15.94
N THR A 42 1.16 -15.67 17.08
CA THR A 42 1.20 -14.20 17.12
C THR A 42 2.39 -13.64 16.34
N GLU A 43 3.57 -14.27 16.42
CA GLU A 43 4.75 -13.86 15.65
C GLU A 43 4.52 -13.98 14.12
N LYS A 44 3.84 -15.05 13.68
CA LYS A 44 3.42 -15.19 12.28
C LYS A 44 2.44 -14.09 11.87
N ILE A 45 1.49 -13.73 12.72
CA ILE A 45 0.55 -12.63 12.42
C ILE A 45 1.29 -11.30 12.31
N VAL A 46 2.22 -11.02 13.23
CA VAL A 46 3.01 -9.79 13.22
C VAL A 46 3.89 -9.70 11.97
N SER A 47 4.53 -10.80 11.57
CA SER A 47 5.34 -10.82 10.34
C SER A 47 4.50 -10.60 9.08
N MET A 48 3.32 -11.24 8.97
CA MET A 48 2.38 -10.97 7.87
C MET A 48 1.91 -9.51 7.86
N GLN A 49 1.58 -8.95 9.02
CA GLN A 49 1.19 -7.54 9.12
C GLN A 49 2.32 -6.59 8.70
N SER A 50 3.56 -6.89 9.11
CA SER A 50 4.72 -6.10 8.69
C SER A 50 4.92 -6.13 7.18
N GLU A 51 4.77 -7.29 6.53
CA GLU A 51 4.85 -7.38 5.07
C GLU A 51 3.73 -6.59 4.38
N HIS A 52 2.51 -6.67 4.91
CA HIS A 52 1.38 -5.90 4.40
C HIS A 52 1.61 -4.39 4.52
N ILE A 53 2.19 -3.91 5.62
CA ILE A 53 2.56 -2.50 5.81
C ILE A 53 3.58 -2.06 4.75
N THR A 54 4.70 -2.79 4.60
CA THR A 54 5.73 -2.46 3.61
C THR A 54 5.17 -2.40 2.18
N ARG A 55 4.25 -3.31 1.83
CA ARG A 55 3.59 -3.30 0.52
C ARG A 55 2.64 -2.12 0.36
N LEU A 56 1.95 -1.72 1.42
CA LEU A 56 1.08 -0.54 1.40
C LEU A 56 1.91 0.74 1.23
N ASP A 57 3.02 0.87 1.95
CA ASP A 57 3.92 2.01 1.83
C ASP A 57 4.42 2.17 0.39
N GLY A 58 4.89 1.10 -0.25
CA GLY A 58 5.30 1.15 -1.66
C GLY A 58 4.17 1.46 -2.65
N ARG A 59 2.89 1.23 -2.28
CA ARG A 59 1.73 1.66 -3.09
C ARG A 59 1.43 3.14 -2.87
N VAL A 60 1.61 3.65 -1.65
CA VAL A 60 1.45 5.07 -1.32
C VAL A 60 2.51 5.89 -2.04
N GLU A 61 3.77 5.49 -2.00
CA GLU A 61 4.87 6.17 -2.72
C GLU A 61 4.59 6.29 -4.23
N LYS A 62 4.11 5.21 -4.85
CA LYS A 62 3.72 5.23 -6.28
C LYS A 62 2.50 6.11 -6.57
N LEU A 63 1.62 6.31 -5.58
CA LEU A 63 0.48 7.22 -5.73
C LEU A 63 0.94 8.67 -5.60
N GLU A 64 1.84 8.97 -4.66
CA GLU A 64 2.46 10.29 -4.50
C GLU A 64 3.16 10.71 -5.81
N GLU A 65 4.01 9.84 -6.39
CA GLU A 65 4.69 10.13 -7.65
C GLU A 65 3.70 10.43 -8.82
N LYS A 66 2.54 9.75 -8.83
CA LYS A 66 1.50 10.00 -9.84
C LYS A 66 0.78 11.32 -9.61
N VAL A 67 0.57 11.70 -8.36
CA VAL A 67 -0.06 12.99 -8.00
C VAL A 67 0.87 14.13 -8.41
N ASP A 68 2.17 14.04 -8.10
CA ASP A 68 3.17 15.05 -8.51
C ASP A 68 3.22 15.23 -10.02
N LYS A 69 3.17 14.13 -10.78
CA LYS A 69 3.10 14.18 -12.25
C LYS A 69 1.84 14.88 -12.75
N LEU A 70 0.69 14.63 -12.12
CA LEU A 70 -0.55 15.28 -12.48
C LEU A 70 -0.53 16.77 -12.15
N GLU A 71 0.07 17.16 -11.03
CA GLU A 71 0.24 18.57 -10.65
C GLU A 71 1.01 19.35 -11.73
N ILE A 72 2.17 18.84 -12.16
CA ILE A 72 2.97 19.45 -13.24
C ILE A 72 2.16 19.57 -14.54
N ILE A 73 1.37 18.54 -14.88
CA ILE A 73 0.53 18.55 -16.08
C ILE A 73 -0.54 19.63 -15.98
N ILE A 74 -1.19 19.77 -14.82
CA ILE A 74 -2.23 20.77 -14.59
C ILE A 74 -1.65 22.18 -14.72
N GLU A 75 -0.52 22.46 -14.06
CA GLU A 75 0.14 23.76 -14.18
C GLU A 75 0.47 24.10 -15.63
N HIS A 76 0.99 23.14 -16.39
CA HIS A 76 1.27 23.33 -17.80
C HIS A 76 0.00 23.62 -18.61
N LYS A 77 -1.08 22.88 -18.35
CA LYS A 77 -2.37 23.05 -19.01
C LYS A 77 -3.01 24.39 -18.68
N ASP A 78 -2.89 24.88 -17.46
CA ASP A 78 -3.40 26.19 -17.06
C ASP A 78 -2.69 27.31 -17.81
N VAL A 79 -1.36 27.22 -17.96
CA VAL A 79 -0.59 28.17 -18.79
C VAL A 79 -1.01 28.11 -20.26
N GLU A 80 -1.24 26.92 -20.82
CA GLU A 80 -1.74 26.79 -22.20
C GLU A 80 -3.14 27.41 -22.36
N ILE A 81 -4.04 27.20 -21.39
CA ILE A 81 -5.40 27.75 -21.40
C ILE A 81 -5.36 29.28 -21.35
N ASP A 82 -4.54 29.86 -20.47
CA ASP A 82 -4.44 31.32 -20.34
C ASP A 82 -3.88 31.98 -21.62
N ARG A 83 -2.87 31.34 -22.23
CA ARG A 83 -2.36 31.75 -23.55
C ARG A 83 -3.45 31.69 -24.62
N ASN A 84 -4.21 30.61 -24.68
CA ASN A 84 -5.30 30.45 -25.65
C ASN A 84 -6.41 31.48 -25.43
N HIS A 85 -6.81 31.73 -24.19
CA HIS A 85 -7.76 32.80 -23.85
C HIS A 85 -7.25 34.17 -24.30
N THR A 86 -5.97 34.46 -24.09
CA THR A 86 -5.35 35.71 -24.53
C THR A 86 -5.40 35.83 -26.06
N ILE A 87 -5.02 34.78 -26.79
CA ILE A 87 -5.09 34.76 -28.27
C ILE A 87 -6.52 35.02 -28.75
N ILE A 88 -7.51 34.34 -28.18
CA ILE A 88 -8.92 34.52 -28.56
C ILE A 88 -9.37 35.97 -28.32
N ARG A 89 -9.07 36.53 -27.15
CA ARG A 89 -9.41 37.93 -26.82
C ARG A 89 -8.76 38.92 -27.79
N GLN A 90 -7.51 38.69 -28.19
CA GLN A 90 -6.84 39.54 -29.17
C GLN A 90 -7.41 39.37 -30.58
N ALA A 91 -7.84 38.16 -30.96
CA ALA A 91 -8.49 37.91 -32.24
C ALA A 91 -9.80 38.71 -32.38
N TYR A 92 -10.60 38.82 -31.32
CA TYR A 92 -11.81 39.66 -31.33
C TYR A 92 -11.53 41.16 -31.44
N LYS A 93 -10.33 41.62 -31.05
CA LYS A 93 -9.90 43.02 -31.22
C LYS A 93 -9.33 43.29 -32.62
N CYS A 94 -9.04 42.25 -33.40
CA CYS A 94 -8.41 42.42 -34.71
C CYS A 94 -9.42 43.05 -35.69
N PRO A 95 -9.10 44.21 -36.29
CA PRO A 95 -9.98 44.86 -37.26
C PRO A 95 -10.02 44.12 -38.61
N THR A 96 -8.97 43.34 -38.90
CA THR A 96 -8.88 42.56 -40.14
C THR A 96 -9.69 41.26 -40.00
N PRO A 97 -10.69 41.01 -40.87
CA PRO A 97 -11.45 39.78 -40.86
C PRO A 97 -10.59 38.57 -41.25
N ALA A 98 -11.02 37.38 -40.82
CA ALA A 98 -10.20 36.17 -40.87
C ALA A 98 -9.81 35.72 -42.29
N ASP A 99 -10.69 35.98 -43.27
CA ASP A 99 -10.51 35.72 -44.69
C ASP A 99 -9.41 36.58 -45.34
N GLN A 100 -9.16 37.77 -44.77
CA GLN A 100 -8.15 38.72 -45.25
C GLN A 100 -6.88 38.73 -44.41
N CYS A 101 -6.83 37.97 -43.31
CA CYS A 101 -5.68 37.95 -42.42
C CYS A 101 -4.47 37.28 -43.10
N PRO A 102 -3.36 38.01 -43.38
CA PRO A 102 -2.21 37.45 -44.09
C PRO A 102 -1.59 36.25 -43.38
N VAL A 103 -1.61 36.25 -42.04
CA VAL A 103 -1.09 35.17 -41.20
C VAL A 103 -1.93 33.90 -41.36
N LEU A 104 -3.26 34.01 -41.29
CA LEU A 104 -4.16 32.86 -41.44
C LEU A 104 -4.13 32.29 -42.86
N ILE A 105 -4.05 33.16 -43.87
CA ILE A 105 -3.89 32.75 -45.28
C ILE A 105 -2.57 31.99 -45.46
N LYS A 106 -1.45 32.50 -44.92
CA LYS A 106 -0.15 31.84 -45.02
C LYS A 106 -0.14 30.50 -44.27
N ARG A 107 -0.74 30.44 -43.08
CA ARG A 107 -0.91 29.21 -42.30
C ARG A 107 -1.69 28.16 -43.09
N SER A 108 -2.82 28.54 -43.69
CA SER A 108 -3.62 27.63 -44.53
C SER A 108 -2.81 27.04 -45.70
N LYS A 109 -2.00 27.86 -46.38
CA LYS A 109 -1.12 27.40 -47.46
C LYS A 109 -0.06 26.40 -46.96
N MET A 110 0.55 26.66 -45.80
CA MET A 110 1.53 25.76 -45.19
C MET A 110 0.90 24.44 -44.75
N ASP A 111 -0.29 24.49 -44.14
CA ASP A 111 -1.00 23.29 -43.69
C ASP A 111 -1.43 22.40 -44.87
N LYS A 112 -1.81 23.00 -46.00
CA LYS A 112 -2.07 22.25 -47.25
C LYS A 112 -0.81 21.55 -47.76
N GLY A 113 0.31 22.27 -47.90
CA GLY A 113 1.57 21.67 -48.33
C GLY A 113 2.07 20.55 -47.40
N ARG A 114 1.84 20.69 -46.08
CA ARG A 114 2.19 19.64 -45.11
C ARG A 114 1.30 18.41 -45.19
N LYS A 115 0.03 18.55 -45.60
CA LYS A 115 -0.88 17.42 -45.84
C LYS A 115 -0.55 16.70 -47.15
N GLU A 116 -0.21 17.45 -48.19
CA GLU A 116 0.23 16.89 -49.48
C GLU A 116 1.51 16.07 -49.31
N ALA A 117 2.52 16.60 -48.61
CA ALA A 117 3.78 15.89 -48.32
C ALA A 117 3.66 14.69 -47.36
N LYS A 118 2.50 14.48 -46.73
CA LYS A 118 2.24 13.29 -45.88
C LYS A 118 1.50 12.18 -46.63
N ASN A 119 0.95 12.50 -47.80
CA ASN A 119 0.15 11.58 -48.61
C ASN A 119 0.92 11.06 -49.84
N GLU A 120 2.15 11.53 -50.06
CA GLU A 120 3.20 10.88 -50.88
C GLU A 120 4.07 9.99 -50.00
#